data_AF-A0A935SJM8-F1
#
_entry.id   AF-A0A935SJM8-F1
#
_cell.length_a   1.000
_cell.length_b   1.000
_cell.length_c   1.000
_cell.angle_alpha   90.00
_cell.angle_beta   90.00
_cell.angle_gamma   90.00
#
_symmetry.space_group_name_H-M   'P 1'
#
loop_
_entity.id
_entity.type
_entity.pdbx_description
1 polymer ?
#
loop_
_entity_poly.entity_id
_entity_poly.type
_entity_poly.pdbx_seq_one_letter_code
_entity_poly.pdbx_strand_id
1 'polypeptide(L)'
;MNREWDQIRHKQRNLGYVDLVPPIVRGWKRYFILREDVAKSRYADFYQKILDKINTVQYSYRKDFKKKKRQRGKKIWVVQGQRLAELEEYLFKKEKFTEKEAALFEEKYVAMGQGNYKKLVKVFVFKEPWRFVLRVRPNLITKVKAVDLELEKRSAEISDYLDWNGMRGRFNRLIHGSEHNGWGRYGTKKWQNKNPAKYQFTQQSLQQLLDEEWYNQ
;
A
#
# COMPACT_ATOMS: atom_id res chain seq x y z
N MET A 1 -34.31 -0.47 -4.70
CA MET A 1 -33.05 -0.72 -5.43
C MET A 1 -31.89 0.18 -4.99
N ASN A 2 -31.89 1.52 -5.18
CA ASN A 2 -30.74 2.36 -4.77
C ASN A 2 -30.47 2.34 -3.25
N ARG A 3 -31.50 2.63 -2.44
CA ARG A 3 -31.41 2.58 -0.98
C ARG A 3 -31.02 1.20 -0.45
N GLU A 4 -31.46 0.15 -1.12
CA GLU A 4 -31.17 -1.23 -0.75
C GLU A 4 -29.72 -1.62 -1.05
N TRP A 5 -29.20 -1.24 -2.22
CA TRP A 5 -27.79 -1.46 -2.58
C TRP A 5 -26.84 -0.69 -1.66
N ASP A 6 -27.16 0.56 -1.34
CA ASP A 6 -26.40 1.36 -0.37
C ASP A 6 -26.47 0.77 1.05
N GLN A 7 -27.64 0.29 1.48
CA GLN A 7 -27.80 -0.38 2.77
C GLN A 7 -26.99 -1.68 2.86
N ILE A 8 -27.02 -2.52 1.82
CA ILE A 8 -26.22 -3.75 1.76
C ILE A 8 -24.74 -3.41 1.80
N ARG A 9 -24.29 -2.44 1.01
CA ARG A 9 -22.89 -1.99 1.01
C ARG A 9 -22.47 -1.42 2.36
N HIS A 10 -23.35 -0.68 3.03
CA HIS A 10 -23.11 -0.15 4.36
C HIS A 10 -22.99 -1.27 5.40
N LYS A 11 -23.94 -2.22 5.40
CA LYS A 11 -23.88 -3.42 6.27
C LYS A 11 -22.60 -4.21 6.03
N GLN A 12 -22.27 -4.52 4.77
CA GLN A 12 -21.04 -5.21 4.39
C GLN A 12 -19.77 -4.48 4.86
N ARG A 13 -19.76 -3.14 4.87
CA ARG A 13 -18.62 -2.35 5.37
C ARG A 13 -18.50 -2.45 6.90
N ASN A 14 -19.62 -2.58 7.60
CA ASN A 14 -19.69 -2.57 9.05
C ASN A 14 -19.63 -3.95 9.72
N LEU A 15 -19.54 -5.05 8.94
CA LEU A 15 -19.37 -6.42 9.45
C LEU A 15 -18.10 -6.61 10.30
N GLY A 16 -17.12 -5.70 10.20
CA GLY A 16 -15.89 -5.75 10.97
C GLY A 16 -14.88 -6.79 10.44
N TYR A 17 -13.99 -7.22 11.32
CA TYR A 17 -12.88 -8.13 11.01
C TYR A 17 -12.88 -9.30 12.00
N VAL A 18 -12.59 -10.49 11.47
CA VAL A 18 -12.36 -11.72 12.26
C VAL A 18 -10.86 -11.99 12.31
N ASP A 19 -10.38 -12.40 13.49
CA ASP A 19 -8.99 -12.77 13.68
C ASP A 19 -8.70 -14.11 12.98
N LEU A 20 -7.53 -14.20 12.36
CA LEU A 20 -7.08 -15.33 11.57
C LEU A 20 -6.00 -16.08 12.36
N VAL A 21 -6.31 -17.31 12.77
CA VAL A 21 -5.41 -18.18 13.52
C VAL A 21 -5.23 -19.48 12.74
N PRO A 22 -4.02 -19.80 12.24
CA PRO A 22 -2.78 -19.02 12.30
C PRO A 22 -2.76 -17.83 11.30
N PRO A 23 -1.93 -16.79 11.54
CA PRO A 23 -1.78 -15.68 10.61
C PRO A 23 -1.17 -16.14 9.28
N ILE A 24 -1.62 -15.54 8.17
CA ILE A 24 -1.15 -15.89 6.82
C ILE A 24 -0.06 -14.91 6.37
N VAL A 25 1.04 -15.44 5.84
CA VAL A 25 2.10 -14.64 5.21
C VAL A 25 1.69 -14.21 3.80
N ARG A 26 1.51 -12.90 3.57
CA ARG A 26 1.26 -12.30 2.26
C ARG A 26 2.49 -11.54 1.76
N GLY A 27 3.53 -12.31 1.45
CA GLY A 27 4.80 -11.80 0.96
C GLY A 27 5.63 -11.13 2.05
N TRP A 28 6.37 -10.09 1.67
CA TRP A 28 7.36 -9.42 2.49
C TRP A 28 7.09 -7.92 2.52
N LYS A 29 7.37 -7.30 3.67
CA LYS A 29 7.40 -5.86 3.81
C LYS A 29 8.77 -5.43 4.31
N ARG A 30 9.18 -4.24 3.91
CA ARG A 30 10.39 -3.62 4.46
C ARG A 30 10.13 -2.15 4.77
N TYR A 31 10.80 -1.70 5.81
CA TYR A 31 10.63 -0.37 6.39
C TYR A 31 11.92 0.02 7.09
N PHE A 32 12.06 1.30 7.41
CA PHE A 32 13.23 1.79 8.12
C PHE A 32 13.07 1.54 9.63
N ILE A 33 14.17 1.13 10.25
CA ILE A 33 14.34 1.05 11.70
C ILE A 33 15.54 1.92 12.09
N LEU A 34 15.61 2.29 13.37
CA LEU A 34 16.84 2.87 13.92
C LEU A 34 18.01 1.90 13.73
N ARG A 35 19.15 2.44 13.33
CA ARG A 35 20.42 1.73 13.37
C ARG A 35 20.75 1.40 14.83
N GLU A 36 21.40 0.26 15.05
CA GLU A 36 21.59 -0.31 16.38
C GLU A 36 22.37 0.62 17.35
N ASP A 37 23.35 1.34 16.85
CA ASP A 37 24.12 2.35 17.59
C ASP A 37 23.24 3.53 18.06
N VAL A 38 22.40 4.06 17.16
CA VAL A 38 21.45 5.14 17.47
C VAL A 38 20.37 4.65 18.44
N ALA A 39 19.89 3.42 18.26
CA ALA A 39 18.89 2.80 19.12
C ALA A 39 19.37 2.61 20.57
N LYS A 40 20.68 2.42 20.79
CA LYS A 40 21.28 2.33 22.14
C LYS A 40 21.67 3.70 22.72
N SER A 41 21.56 4.77 21.95
CA SER A 41 21.95 6.12 22.38
C SER A 41 20.85 6.80 23.21
N ARG A 42 21.22 7.85 23.96
CA ARG A 42 20.26 8.72 24.68
C ARG A 42 19.23 9.41 23.75
N TYR A 43 19.52 9.47 22.45
CA TYR A 43 18.66 10.12 21.47
C TYR A 43 17.74 9.13 20.72
N ALA A 44 17.69 7.86 21.14
CA ALA A 44 16.89 6.83 20.49
C ALA A 44 15.41 7.26 20.32
N ASP A 45 14.77 7.69 21.40
CA ASP A 45 13.36 8.13 21.39
C ASP A 45 13.13 9.34 20.48
N PHE A 46 14.10 10.26 20.43
CA PHE A 46 14.03 11.44 19.57
C PHE A 46 14.03 11.04 18.10
N TYR A 47 14.96 10.17 17.67
CA TYR A 47 15.00 9.70 16.29
C TYR A 47 13.87 8.74 15.96
N GLN A 48 13.35 7.98 16.93
CA GLN A 48 12.18 7.12 16.73
C GLN A 48 10.94 7.97 16.39
N LYS A 49 10.71 9.07 17.12
CA LYS A 49 9.59 10.00 16.84
C LYS A 49 9.67 10.60 15.43
N ILE A 50 10.86 10.98 14.99
CA ILE A 50 11.06 11.47 13.62
C ILE A 50 10.76 10.35 12.62
N LEU A 51 11.33 9.17 12.86
CA LEU A 51 11.15 8.01 12.00
C LEU A 51 9.67 7.66 11.84
N ASP A 52 8.88 7.64 12.90
CA ASP A 52 7.46 7.30 12.86
C ASP A 52 6.66 8.22 11.92
N LYS A 53 7.06 9.49 11.79
CA LYS A 53 6.43 10.48 10.89
C LYS A 53 6.84 10.31 9.43
N ILE A 54 8.10 9.93 9.18
CA ILE A 54 8.67 9.87 7.81
C ILE A 54 8.90 8.45 7.29
N ASN A 55 8.52 7.42 8.04
CA ASN A 55 8.77 6.04 7.66
C ASN A 55 7.98 5.70 6.40
N THR A 56 8.62 4.93 5.52
CA THR A 56 7.96 4.37 4.34
C THR A 56 7.91 2.86 4.49
N VAL A 57 6.80 2.26 4.08
CA VAL A 57 6.65 0.80 4.04
C VAL A 57 6.51 0.38 2.60
N GLN A 58 7.36 -0.54 2.17
CA GLN A 58 7.27 -1.15 0.85
C GLN A 58 6.91 -2.62 0.98
N TYR A 59 5.96 -3.06 0.15
CA TYR A 59 5.52 -4.44 0.06
C TYR A 59 6.08 -5.09 -1.21
N SER A 60 6.36 -6.39 -1.13
CA SER A 60 6.86 -7.21 -2.23
C SER A 60 6.41 -8.65 -2.04
N TYR A 61 6.19 -9.37 -3.13
CA TYR A 61 6.02 -10.82 -3.04
C TYR A 61 7.33 -11.55 -2.69
N ARG A 62 8.48 -10.96 -3.05
CA ARG A 62 9.82 -11.56 -2.86
C ARG A 62 10.60 -10.87 -1.74
N LYS A 63 11.34 -11.66 -0.94
CA LYS A 63 12.20 -11.19 0.16
C LYS A 63 13.33 -10.25 -0.28
N ASP A 64 13.81 -10.41 -1.51
CA ASP A 64 14.92 -9.65 -2.07
C ASP A 64 14.53 -8.26 -2.62
N PHE A 65 13.23 -7.95 -2.68
CA PHE A 65 12.69 -6.71 -3.26
C PHE A 65 13.27 -6.37 -4.64
N LYS A 66 13.64 -7.38 -5.43
CA LYS A 66 14.15 -7.17 -6.79
C LYS A 66 13.00 -7.04 -7.77
N LYS A 67 13.09 -6.04 -8.65
CA LYS A 67 12.18 -5.85 -9.79
C LYS A 67 12.92 -6.05 -11.11
N LYS A 68 12.22 -6.59 -12.11
CA LYS A 68 12.75 -6.67 -13.47
C LYS A 68 12.79 -5.26 -14.05
N LYS A 69 13.97 -4.81 -14.47
CA LYS A 69 14.17 -3.56 -15.20
C LYS A 69 14.78 -3.90 -16.56
N ARG A 70 14.34 -3.23 -17.62
CA ARG A 70 14.99 -3.34 -18.93
C ARG A 70 16.16 -2.37 -18.96
N GLN A 71 17.35 -2.87 -19.25
CA GLN A 71 18.57 -2.08 -19.42
C GLN A 71 19.32 -2.60 -20.64
N ARG A 72 19.62 -1.71 -21.59
CA ARG A 72 20.31 -2.05 -22.86
C ARG A 72 19.72 -3.29 -23.55
N GLY A 73 18.39 -3.30 -23.74
CA GLY A 73 17.68 -4.39 -24.41
C GLY A 73 17.41 -5.64 -23.57
N LYS A 74 18.17 -5.90 -22.50
CA LYS A 74 18.04 -7.09 -21.62
C LYS A 74 17.19 -6.81 -20.38
N LYS A 75 16.50 -7.83 -19.85
CA LYS A 75 15.76 -7.75 -18.58
C LYS A 75 16.68 -8.21 -17.45
N ILE A 76 17.04 -7.29 -16.55
CA ILE A 76 17.88 -7.57 -15.38
C ILE A 76 17.07 -7.42 -14.10
N TRP A 77 17.48 -8.14 -13.05
CA TRP A 77 16.92 -7.98 -11.71
C TRP A 77 17.69 -6.88 -10.97
N VAL A 78 16.98 -5.84 -10.53
CA VAL A 78 17.57 -4.74 -9.78
C VAL A 78 16.84 -4.62 -8.45
N VAL A 79 17.60 -4.47 -7.36
CA VAL A 79 17.02 -4.19 -6.04
C VAL A 79 16.26 -2.87 -6.13
N GLN A 80 14.98 -2.90 -5.80
CA GLN A 80 14.21 -1.67 -5.72
C GLN A 80 14.80 -0.80 -4.62
N GLY A 81 15.15 0.46 -4.92
CA GLY A 81 15.53 1.42 -3.89
C GLY A 81 14.33 1.85 -3.07
N GLN A 82 14.54 2.17 -1.81
CA GLN A 82 13.55 2.80 -0.93
C GLN A 82 14.22 3.96 -0.20
N ARG A 83 13.48 5.05 -0.04
CA ARG A 83 13.91 6.28 0.66
C ARG A 83 12.89 6.60 1.75
N LEU A 84 13.32 7.37 2.75
CA LEU A 84 12.40 7.98 3.71
C LEU A 84 11.42 8.89 2.97
N ALA A 85 10.29 9.17 3.59
CA ALA A 85 9.30 10.06 3.00
C ALA A 85 9.88 11.47 2.86
N GLU A 86 9.75 12.03 1.67
CA GLU A 86 10.00 13.45 1.41
C GLU A 86 8.68 14.18 1.69
N LEU A 87 8.69 15.15 2.60
CA LEU A 87 7.46 15.82 3.04
C LEU A 87 7.24 17.10 2.25
N GLU A 88 6.09 17.22 1.60
CA GLU A 88 5.64 18.51 1.04
C GLU A 88 5.40 19.52 2.15
N GLU A 89 5.47 20.82 1.82
CA GLU A 89 5.32 21.90 2.80
C GLU A 89 4.05 21.80 3.65
N TYR A 90 2.91 21.44 3.04
CA TYR A 90 1.66 21.26 3.77
C TYR A 90 1.74 20.10 4.78
N LEU A 91 2.30 18.96 4.38
CA LEU A 91 2.48 17.79 5.26
C LEU A 91 3.47 18.10 6.37
N PHE A 92 4.57 18.77 6.05
CA PHE A 92 5.57 19.18 7.04
C PHE A 92 4.97 20.07 8.14
N LYS A 93 4.12 21.04 7.76
CA LYS A 93 3.39 21.88 8.73
C LYS A 93 2.37 21.08 9.55
N LYS A 94 1.71 20.08 8.94
CA LYS A 94 0.71 19.23 9.61
C LYS A 94 1.32 18.34 10.69
N GLU A 95 2.51 17.80 10.45
CA GLU A 95 3.22 16.88 11.36
C GLU A 95 3.82 17.55 12.61
N LYS A 96 3.72 18.89 12.71
CA LYS A 96 4.12 19.71 13.88
C LYS A 96 5.48 19.28 14.45
N PHE A 97 6.53 19.35 13.63
CA PHE A 97 7.89 19.07 14.09
C PHE A 97 8.32 20.07 15.16
N THR A 98 9.03 19.58 16.18
CA THR A 98 9.71 20.47 17.14
C THR A 98 10.85 21.20 16.42
N GLU A 99 11.25 22.39 16.87
CA GLU A 99 12.35 23.16 16.27
C GLU A 99 13.63 22.32 16.07
N LYS A 100 13.97 21.50 17.08
CA LYS A 100 15.11 20.57 17.02
C LYS A 100 14.95 19.47 15.96
N GLU A 101 13.72 18.96 15.76
CA GLU A 101 13.44 17.97 14.72
C GLU A 101 13.50 18.62 13.33
N ALA A 102 12.90 19.81 13.20
CA ALA A 102 12.85 20.56 11.95
C ALA A 102 14.25 20.95 11.44
N ALA A 103 15.19 21.24 12.34
CA ALA A 103 16.59 21.54 11.99
C ALA A 103 17.28 20.40 11.21
N LEU A 104 16.83 19.16 11.38
CA LEU A 104 17.36 17.98 10.69
C LEU A 104 16.79 17.78 9.28
N PHE A 105 15.92 18.69 8.82
CA PHE A 105 15.42 18.68 7.46
C PHE A 105 16.13 19.72 6.61
N GLU A 106 16.38 19.38 5.34
CA GLU A 106 16.83 20.28 4.30
C GLU A 106 15.68 20.57 3.34
N GLU A 107 15.60 21.82 2.89
CA GLU A 107 14.65 22.23 1.88
C GLU A 107 15.20 21.93 0.48
N LYS A 108 14.39 21.27 -0.34
CA LYS A 108 14.71 20.96 -1.73
C LYS A 108 13.52 21.23 -2.63
N TYR A 109 13.79 21.60 -3.88
CA TYR A 109 12.75 21.70 -4.90
C TYR A 109 12.81 20.48 -5.80
N VAL A 110 11.70 19.76 -5.89
CA VAL A 110 11.56 18.56 -6.73
C VAL A 110 10.48 18.81 -7.76
N ALA A 111 10.77 18.43 -9.01
CA ALA A 111 9.78 18.48 -10.08
C ALA A 111 8.77 17.34 -9.91
N MET A 112 7.56 17.66 -9.46
CA MET A 112 6.44 16.73 -9.33
C MET A 112 5.39 16.94 -10.43
N GLY A 113 4.81 15.84 -10.93
CA GLY A 113 3.83 15.85 -12.01
C GLY A 113 4.20 14.89 -13.14
N GLN A 114 3.29 14.73 -14.11
CA GLN A 114 3.48 13.84 -15.26
C GLN A 114 3.69 14.61 -16.56
N GLY A 115 4.59 14.10 -17.41
CA GLY A 115 4.88 14.68 -18.71
C GLY A 115 5.39 16.12 -18.62
N ASN A 116 4.76 17.02 -19.39
CA ASN A 116 5.13 18.44 -19.48
C ASN A 116 4.52 19.29 -18.35
N TYR A 117 3.64 18.73 -17.51
CA TYR A 117 2.97 19.44 -16.42
C TYR A 117 3.72 19.31 -15.08
N LYS A 118 5.05 19.21 -15.14
CA LYS A 118 5.87 19.14 -13.93
C LYS A 118 5.93 20.51 -13.28
N LYS A 119 5.57 20.58 -12.01
CA LYS A 119 5.69 21.76 -11.16
C LYS A 119 6.84 21.57 -10.20
N LEU A 120 7.60 22.63 -9.95
CA LEU A 120 8.57 22.63 -8.86
C LEU A 120 7.80 22.73 -7.55
N VAL A 121 7.94 21.70 -6.73
CA VAL A 121 7.32 21.64 -5.40
C VAL A 121 8.42 21.64 -4.35
N LYS A 122 8.23 22.46 -3.32
CA LYS A 122 9.07 22.53 -2.14
C LYS A 122 8.83 21.30 -1.26
N VAL A 123 9.88 20.52 -1.04
CA VAL A 123 9.89 19.33 -0.21
C VAL A 123 10.99 19.41 0.85
N PHE A 124 10.71 18.83 2.01
CA PHE A 124 11.62 18.72 3.15
C PHE A 124 12.17 17.30 3.20
N VAL A 125 13.49 17.17 3.10
CA VAL A 125 14.20 15.90 3.08
C VAL A 125 15.01 15.77 4.37
N PHE A 126 15.01 14.57 4.97
CA PHE A 126 15.78 14.33 6.18
C PHE A 126 17.29 14.25 5.87
N LYS A 127 18.11 15.02 6.61
CA LYS A 127 19.55 15.19 6.35
C LYS A 127 20.41 13.97 6.70
N GLU A 128 20.00 13.16 7.69
CA GLU A 128 20.84 12.11 8.28
C GLU A 128 20.30 10.68 8.02
N PRO A 129 19.98 10.29 6.77
CA PRO A 129 19.31 9.01 6.50
C PRO A 129 20.12 7.78 6.94
N TRP A 130 21.43 7.92 7.11
CA TRP A 130 22.34 6.87 7.60
C TRP A 130 22.07 6.41 9.04
N ARG A 131 21.27 7.17 9.81
CA ARG A 131 20.79 6.77 11.14
C ARG A 131 19.74 5.67 11.09
N PHE A 132 19.21 5.38 9.90
CA PHE A 132 18.17 4.38 9.70
C PHE A 132 18.64 3.26 8.76
N VAL A 133 18.20 2.04 9.05
CA VAL A 133 18.51 0.84 8.27
C VAL A 133 17.21 0.19 7.81
N LEU A 134 17.22 -0.36 6.60
CA LEU A 134 16.08 -1.13 6.09
C LEU A 134 16.01 -2.49 6.77
N ARG A 135 14.86 -2.80 7.37
CA ARG A 135 14.54 -4.12 7.89
C ARG A 135 13.48 -4.79 7.03
N VAL A 136 13.75 -6.02 6.61
CA VAL A 136 12.80 -6.88 5.89
C VAL A 136 12.12 -7.80 6.90
N ARG A 137 10.79 -7.94 6.80
CA ARG A 137 9.99 -8.89 7.58
C ARG A 137 8.88 -9.52 6.72
N PRO A 138 8.42 -10.73 7.06
CA PRO A 138 7.20 -11.28 6.48
C PRO A 138 6.02 -10.32 6.70
N ASN A 139 5.16 -10.18 5.70
CA ASN A 139 3.94 -9.40 5.83
C ASN A 139 2.80 -10.30 6.28
N LEU A 140 2.54 -10.34 7.58
CA LEU A 140 1.50 -11.17 8.17
C LEU A 140 0.13 -10.50 8.10
N ILE A 141 -0.86 -11.25 7.61
CA ILE A 141 -2.28 -10.93 7.72
C ILE A 141 -2.82 -11.68 8.92
N THR A 142 -3.21 -10.92 9.93
CA THR A 142 -3.78 -11.42 11.19
C THR A 142 -5.29 -11.30 11.24
N LYS A 143 -5.90 -10.47 10.38
CA LYS A 143 -7.33 -10.20 10.36
C LYS A 143 -7.87 -10.25 8.95
N VAL A 144 -9.05 -10.82 8.78
CA VAL A 144 -9.79 -10.86 7.51
C VAL A 144 -11.15 -10.22 7.73
N LYS A 145 -11.67 -9.54 6.71
CA LYS A 145 -12.99 -8.93 6.78
C LYS A 145 -14.04 -10.02 6.98
N ALA A 146 -14.96 -9.83 7.92
CA ALA A 146 -16.07 -10.75 8.12
C ALA A 146 -16.98 -10.73 6.86
N VAL A 147 -17.43 -11.90 6.44
CA VAL A 147 -18.28 -12.07 5.25
C VAL A 147 -19.62 -12.63 5.69
N ASP A 148 -20.69 -11.96 5.27
CA ASP A 148 -22.06 -12.43 5.43
C ASP A 148 -22.56 -12.92 4.07
N LEU A 149 -22.85 -14.22 3.99
CA LEU A 149 -23.24 -14.89 2.76
C LEU A 149 -24.57 -14.37 2.20
N GLU A 150 -25.52 -13.98 3.05
CA GLU A 150 -26.81 -13.46 2.61
C GLU A 150 -26.65 -12.08 1.96
N LEU A 151 -25.84 -11.21 2.57
CA LEU A 151 -25.54 -9.90 2.02
C LEU A 151 -24.74 -9.98 0.72
N GLU A 152 -23.76 -10.88 0.62
CA GLU A 152 -23.01 -11.11 -0.63
C GLU A 152 -23.91 -11.64 -1.74
N LYS A 153 -24.77 -12.63 -1.44
CA LYS A 153 -25.72 -13.17 -2.42
C LYS A 153 -26.68 -12.09 -2.91
N ARG A 154 -27.27 -11.31 -1.99
CA ARG A 154 -28.20 -10.23 -2.37
C ARG A 154 -27.51 -9.12 -3.17
N SER A 155 -26.27 -8.79 -2.82
CA SER A 155 -25.45 -7.84 -3.59
C SER A 155 -25.18 -8.35 -5.01
N ALA A 156 -24.86 -9.64 -5.17
CA ALA A 156 -24.64 -10.28 -6.45
C ALA A 156 -25.90 -10.26 -7.32
N GLU A 157 -27.07 -10.64 -6.77
CA GLU A 157 -28.36 -10.60 -7.48
C GLU A 157 -28.68 -9.21 -8.04
N ILE A 158 -28.47 -8.15 -7.23
CA ILE A 158 -28.69 -6.77 -7.67
C ILE A 158 -27.69 -6.38 -8.77
N SER A 159 -26.42 -6.77 -8.62
CA SER A 159 -25.39 -6.50 -9.64
C SER A 159 -25.72 -7.18 -10.96
N ASP A 160 -26.07 -8.46 -10.92
CA ASP A 160 -26.43 -9.24 -12.10
C ASP A 160 -27.66 -8.63 -12.77
N TYR A 161 -28.72 -8.33 -12.03
CA TYR A 161 -29.90 -7.66 -12.58
C TYR A 161 -29.57 -6.34 -13.30
N LEU A 162 -28.67 -5.52 -12.73
CA LEU A 162 -28.25 -4.26 -13.35
C LEU A 162 -27.41 -4.45 -14.60
N ASP A 163 -26.56 -5.48 -14.63
CA ASP A 163 -25.68 -5.80 -15.75
C ASP A 163 -26.47 -6.44 -16.90
N TRP A 164 -27.33 -7.42 -16.61
CA TRP A 164 -28.21 -8.09 -17.57
C TRP A 164 -29.13 -7.11 -18.30
N ASN A 165 -29.66 -6.12 -17.59
CA ASN A 165 -30.54 -5.11 -18.17
C ASN A 165 -29.79 -3.89 -18.75
N GLY A 166 -28.45 -3.88 -18.74
CA GLY A 166 -27.65 -2.73 -19.19
C GLY A 166 -27.94 -1.43 -18.43
N MET A 167 -28.54 -1.52 -17.23
CA MET A 167 -29.03 -0.38 -16.48
C MET A 167 -27.93 0.32 -15.70
N ARG A 168 -26.74 -0.28 -15.54
CA ARG A 168 -25.61 0.27 -14.76
C ARG A 168 -25.29 1.73 -15.11
N GLY A 169 -25.19 2.06 -16.40
CA GLY A 169 -24.85 3.40 -16.87
C GLY A 169 -25.97 4.42 -16.62
N ARG A 170 -27.23 4.01 -16.81
CA ARG A 170 -28.40 4.86 -16.52
C ARG A 170 -28.55 5.08 -15.02
N PHE A 171 -28.36 4.03 -14.23
CA PHE A 171 -28.40 4.04 -12.77
C PHE A 171 -27.32 4.96 -12.19
N ASN A 172 -26.06 4.82 -12.62
CA ASN A 172 -24.98 5.71 -12.18
C ASN A 172 -25.24 7.18 -12.53
N ARG A 173 -25.82 7.46 -13.71
CA ARG A 173 -26.16 8.83 -14.14
C ARG A 173 -27.28 9.45 -13.29
N LEU A 174 -28.25 8.64 -12.87
CA LEU A 174 -29.35 9.08 -11.99
C LEU A 174 -28.86 9.35 -10.56
N ILE A 175 -27.83 8.65 -10.08
CA ILE A 175 -27.36 8.74 -8.69
C ILE A 175 -26.25 9.78 -8.52
N HIS A 176 -25.27 9.81 -9.44
CA HIS A 176 -24.05 10.62 -9.30
C HIS A 176 -24.00 11.80 -10.27
N GLY A 177 -25.08 12.03 -11.04
CA GLY A 177 -25.15 13.07 -12.06
C GLY A 177 -24.38 12.72 -13.35
N SER A 178 -24.48 13.60 -14.34
CA SER A 178 -23.89 13.44 -15.67
C SER A 178 -22.35 13.52 -15.71
N GLU A 179 -21.72 14.06 -14.67
CA GLU A 179 -20.29 14.39 -14.66
C GLU A 179 -19.36 13.20 -14.32
N HIS A 180 -19.88 12.08 -13.81
CA HIS A 180 -19.03 10.93 -13.46
C HIS A 180 -18.64 10.02 -14.64
N ASN A 181 -19.09 10.32 -15.87
CA ASN A 181 -18.80 9.53 -17.08
C ASN A 181 -17.47 9.93 -17.78
N GLY A 182 -16.42 10.23 -17.01
CA GLY A 182 -15.07 10.49 -17.55
C GLY A 182 -14.36 9.26 -18.15
N TRP A 183 -14.90 8.05 -17.95
CA TRP A 183 -14.23 6.79 -18.33
C TRP A 183 -14.85 6.07 -19.54
N GLY A 184 -15.75 6.74 -20.27
CA GLY A 184 -16.42 6.18 -21.46
C GLY A 184 -15.65 6.31 -22.78
N ARG A 185 -14.41 6.82 -22.80
CA ARG A 185 -13.65 7.09 -24.05
C ARG A 185 -12.47 6.17 -24.34
N TYR A 186 -12.27 5.10 -23.56
CA TYR A 186 -11.25 4.09 -23.88
C TYR A 186 -11.90 2.73 -23.99
N GLY A 187 -12.00 2.24 -25.23
CA GLY A 187 -12.59 0.95 -25.56
C GLY A 187 -11.99 -0.18 -24.72
N THR A 188 -12.84 -0.84 -23.94
CA THR A 188 -12.49 -2.04 -23.19
C THR A 188 -12.37 -3.22 -24.16
N LYS A 189 -11.20 -3.38 -24.77
CA LYS A 189 -10.75 -4.72 -25.14
C LYS A 189 -10.67 -5.51 -23.83
N LYS A 190 -11.60 -6.43 -23.62
CA LYS A 190 -11.61 -7.39 -22.50
C LYS A 190 -10.26 -8.12 -22.50
N TRP A 191 -9.39 -7.80 -21.55
CA TRP A 191 -8.27 -8.67 -21.23
C TRP A 191 -8.86 -9.92 -20.57
N GLN A 192 -9.02 -10.98 -21.36
CA GLN A 192 -9.27 -12.30 -20.80
C GLN A 192 -8.09 -12.64 -19.89
N ASN A 193 -8.39 -12.83 -18.61
CA ASN A 193 -7.41 -13.15 -17.59
C ASN A 193 -6.85 -14.56 -17.86
N LYS A 194 -5.73 -14.66 -18.59
CA LYS A 194 -5.02 -15.93 -18.79
C LYS A 194 -4.22 -16.25 -17.52
N ASN A 195 -4.59 -17.36 -16.87
CA ASN A 195 -3.96 -18.04 -15.72
C ASN A 195 -4.14 -17.44 -14.31
N PRO A 196 -5.12 -17.94 -13.52
CA PRO A 196 -5.14 -17.77 -12.06
C PRO A 196 -4.01 -18.52 -11.33
N ALA A 197 -3.29 -19.43 -11.99
CA ALA A 197 -2.24 -20.26 -11.39
C ALA A 197 -0.93 -19.51 -11.02
N LYS A 198 -0.80 -18.21 -11.32
CA LYS A 198 0.44 -17.44 -11.01
C LYS A 198 0.58 -16.99 -9.55
N TYR A 199 -0.42 -17.26 -8.71
CA TYR A 199 -0.44 -16.87 -7.30
C TYR A 199 -0.89 -18.02 -6.40
N GLN A 200 -0.21 -19.17 -6.50
CA GLN A 200 -0.32 -20.19 -5.46
C GLN A 200 0.63 -19.78 -4.32
N PHE A 201 0.05 -19.35 -3.20
CA PHE A 201 0.80 -19.11 -1.98
C PHE A 201 1.28 -20.46 -1.44
N THR A 202 2.56 -20.60 -1.15
CA THR A 202 3.06 -21.70 -0.32
C THR A 202 2.56 -21.47 1.11
N GLN A 203 1.67 -22.35 1.58
CA GLN A 203 1.22 -22.35 2.97
C GLN A 203 2.35 -22.91 3.85
N GLN A 204 3.31 -22.08 4.22
CA GLN A 204 4.29 -22.41 5.26
C GLN A 204 3.76 -21.92 6.60
N SER A 205 3.93 -22.74 7.63
CA SER A 205 3.56 -22.40 9.01
C SER A 205 4.58 -21.47 9.67
N LEU A 206 4.16 -20.74 10.70
CA LEU A 206 5.02 -19.81 11.44
C LEU A 206 6.23 -20.51 12.09
N GLN A 207 6.05 -21.74 12.59
CA GLN A 207 7.14 -22.55 13.17
C GLN A 207 8.18 -22.91 12.12
N GLN A 208 7.77 -23.33 10.92
CA GLN A 208 8.70 -23.63 9.82
C GLN A 208 9.57 -22.42 9.44
N LEU A 209 9.01 -21.21 9.47
CA LEU A 209 9.75 -19.98 9.16
C LEU A 209 10.70 -19.55 10.28
N LEU A 210 10.33 -19.80 11.54
CA LEU A 210 11.19 -19.51 12.68
C LEU A 210 12.34 -20.52 12.76
N ASP A 211 12.09 -21.81 12.54
CA ASP A 211 13.11 -22.86 12.59
C ASP A 211 14.18 -22.70 11.49
N GLU A 212 13.81 -22.17 10.31
CA GLU A 212 14.75 -21.79 9.24
C GLU A 212 15.64 -20.57 9.59
N GLU A 213 15.20 -19.69 10.49
CA GLU A 213 15.97 -18.53 10.96
C GLU A 213 17.06 -18.91 11.99
N TRP A 214 16.93 -20.06 12.68
CA TRP A 214 17.91 -20.53 13.68
C TRP A 214 19.00 -21.46 13.13
N TYR A 215 18.77 -22.13 11.99
CA TYR A 215 19.76 -23.04 11.36
C TYR A 215 20.77 -22.33 10.43
N ASN A 216 20.59 -21.04 10.17
CA ASN A 216 21.50 -20.23 9.34
C ASN A 216 22.28 -19.20 10.17
N GLN A 217 22.86 -19.62 11.30
CA GLN A 217 23.90 -18.87 12.01
C GLN A 217 25.28 -19.33 11.57
#